data_AF-A0A7C4NNL7-F1
#
_entry.id   AF-A0A7C4NNL7-F1
#
_cell.length_a   1.000
_cell.length_b   1.000
_cell.length_c   1.000
_cell.angle_alpha   90.00
_cell.angle_beta   90.00
_cell.angle_gamma   90.00
#
_symmetry.space_group_name_H-M   'P 1'
#
loop_
_entity.id
_entity.type
_entity.pdbx_description
1 polymer ?
#
loop_
_entity_poly.entity_id
_entity_poly.type
_entity_poly.pdbx_seq_one_letter_code
_entity_poly.pdbx_strand_id
1 'polypeptide(L)' 'MIVIDDGRIVLDGKPREVLDKHDVMPYGVSVPRIVKVATQLKKSLGYSFNHVVPLSVEEFVEILRRWRN' A
#
# COMPACT_ATOMS: atom_id res chain seq x y z
N MET A 1 -4.25 -12.04 -1.17
CA MET A 1 -4.56 -11.28 -2.40
C MET A 1 -3.82 -11.96 -3.51
N ILE A 2 -4.57 -12.40 -4.51
CA ILE A 2 -4.02 -13.01 -5.71
C ILE A 2 -4.27 -12.01 -6.84
N VAL A 3 -3.24 -11.69 -7.61
CA VAL A 3 -3.36 -10.92 -8.85
C VAL A 3 -3.20 -11.88 -10.01
N ILE A 4 -4.18 -11.86 -10.90
CA ILE A 4 -4.22 -12.69 -12.09
C ILE A 4 -4.05 -11.78 -13.30
N ASP A 5 -3.12 -12.14 -14.17
CA ASP A 5 -2.91 -11.50 -15.46
C ASP A 5 -2.80 -12.59 -16.54
N ASP A 6 -3.52 -12.42 -17.65
CA ASP A 6 -3.62 -13.40 -18.74
C ASP A 6 -3.85 -14.86 -18.28
N GLY A 7 -4.78 -15.06 -17.34
CA GLY A 7 -5.13 -16.37 -16.80
C GLY A 7 -4.07 -17.02 -15.91
N ARG A 8 -3.01 -16.30 -15.52
CA ARG A 8 -1.93 -16.79 -14.64
C ARG A 8 -1.85 -15.97 -13.36
N ILE A 9 -1.48 -16.63 -12.26
CA ILE A 9 -1.18 -15.95 -11.00
C ILE A 9 0.19 -15.26 -11.16
N VAL A 10 0.19 -13.93 -11.10
CA VAL A 10 1.42 -13.12 -11.18
C VAL A 10 1.90 -12.64 -9.81
N LEU A 11 0.97 -12.49 -8.85
CA LEU A 11 1.28 -12.16 -7.46
C LEU A 11 0.36 -12.95 -6.53
N ASP A 12 0.91 -13.45 -5.43
CA ASP A 12 0.16 -14.07 -4.34
C ASP A 12 0.79 -13.68 -2.99
N GLY A 13 0.00 -13.09 -2.12
CA GLY A 13 0.46 -12.67 -0.79
C GLY A 13 -0.57 -11.83 -0.04
N LYS A 14 -0.21 -11.33 1.13
CA LYS A 14 -1.12 -10.45 1.88
C LYS A 14 -1.31 -9.13 1.11
N PRO A 15 -2.52 -8.52 1.10
CA PRO A 15 -2.75 -7.26 0.39
C PRO A 15 -1.72 -6.18 0.71
N ARG A 16 -1.34 -6.07 1.99
CA ARG A 16 -0.32 -5.12 2.46
C ARG A 16 1.04 -5.35 1.82
N GLU A 17 1.50 -6.60 1.78
CA GLU A 17 2.80 -6.95 1.22
C GLU A 17 2.82 -6.73 -0.28
N VAL A 18 1.75 -7.13 -0.97
CA VAL A 18 1.64 -6.96 -2.41
C VAL A 18 1.62 -5.49 -2.80
N LEU A 19 0.81 -4.68 -2.11
CA LEU A 19 0.67 -3.25 -2.41
C LEU A 19 1.87 -2.39 -1.97
N ASP A 20 2.70 -2.86 -1.03
CA ASP A 20 3.93 -2.17 -0.61
C ASP A 20 5.11 -2.48 -1.55
N LYS A 21 5.22 -3.74 -2.01
CA LYS A 21 6.39 -4.23 -2.76
C LYS A 21 6.21 -4.22 -4.28
N HIS A 22 4.98 -4.30 -4.76
CA HIS A 22 4.70 -4.47 -6.18
C HIS A 22 3.77 -3.38 -6.71
N ASP A 23 4.04 -2.92 -7.93
CA ASP A 23 3.07 -2.12 -8.67
C ASP A 23 2.05 -3.05 -9.32
N VAL A 24 0.80 -2.96 -8.88
CA VAL A 24 -0.31 -3.78 -9.38
C VAL A 24 -1.09 -3.11 -10.52
N MET A 25 -0.83 -1.82 -10.78
CA MET A 25 -1.51 -1.04 -11.82
C MET A 25 -1.28 -1.58 -13.24
N PRO A 26 -0.09 -2.08 -13.62
CA PRO A 26 0.13 -2.68 -14.94
C PRO A 26 -0.74 -3.90 -15.22
N TYR A 27 -1.18 -4.60 -14.17
CA TYR A 27 -2.07 -5.77 -14.27
C TYR A 27 -3.57 -5.38 -14.22
N GLY A 28 -3.90 -4.09 -14.40
CA GLY A 28 -5.28 -3.59 -14.38
C GLY A 28 -5.90 -3.49 -12.98
N VAL A 29 -5.14 -3.72 -11.92
CA VAL A 29 -5.65 -3.64 -10.54
C VAL A 29 -5.44 -2.24 -9.98
N SER A 30 -6.53 -1.60 -9.57
CA SER A 30 -6.47 -0.29 -8.94
C SER A 30 -5.98 -0.37 -7.48
N VAL A 31 -5.18 0.61 -7.07
CA VAL A 31 -4.68 0.75 -5.70
C VAL A 31 -5.59 1.67 -4.88
N PRO A 32 -5.93 1.34 -3.61
CA PRO A 32 -6.70 2.22 -2.73
C PRO A 32 -6.10 3.63 -2.63
N ARG A 33 -6.94 4.66 -2.59
CA ARG A 33 -6.49 6.07 -2.58
C ARG A 33 -5.52 6.36 -1.42
N ILE A 34 -5.79 5.78 -0.25
CA ILE A 34 -4.98 6.01 0.95
C ILE A 34 -3.54 5.47 0.81
N VAL A 35 -3.35 4.35 0.12
CA VAL A 35 -2.03 3.77 -0.19
C VAL A 35 -1.22 4.74 -1.05
N LYS A 36 -1.85 5.39 -2.04
CA LYS A 36 -1.20 6.40 -2.90
C LYS A 36 -0.73 7.61 -2.09
N VAL A 37 -1.58 8.12 -1.20
CA VAL A 37 -1.26 9.25 -0.31
C VAL A 37 -0.08 8.89 0.60
N ALA A 38 -0.13 7.73 1.26
CA ALA A 38 0.96 7.28 2.13
C ALA A 38 2.28 7.11 1.37
N THR A 39 2.23 6.53 0.16
CA THR A 39 3.41 6.37 -0.70
C THR A 39 4.01 7.72 -1.10
N GLN A 40 3.17 8.70 -1.45
CA GLN A 40 3.63 10.05 -1.79
C GLN A 40 4.24 10.76 -0.58
N LEU A 41 3.64 10.66 0.61
CA LEU A 41 4.19 11.25 1.83
C LEU A 41 5.57 10.65 2.18
N LYS A 42 5.72 9.32 2.05
CA LYS A 42 7.01 8.65 2.24
C LYS A 42 8.07 9.19 1.28
N LYS A 43 7.73 9.36 0.00
CA LYS A 43 8.63 9.88 -1.03
C LYS A 43 8.98 11.37 -0.83
N SER A 44 7.99 12.20 -0.53
CA SER A 44 8.14 13.66 -0.49
C SER A 44 8.70 14.18 0.83
N LEU A 45 8.38 13.54 1.96
CA LEU A 45 8.72 14.01 3.31
C LEU A 45 9.74 13.11 4.02
N GLY A 46 10.22 12.05 3.37
CA GLY A 46 11.06 11.03 4.02
C GLY A 46 10.33 10.28 5.14
N TYR A 47 9.00 10.35 5.17
CA TYR A 47 8.19 9.82 6.25
C TYR A 47 8.18 8.28 6.21
N SER A 48 8.83 7.66 7.20
CA SER A 48 8.86 6.21 7.38
C SER A 48 7.70 5.76 8.27
N PHE A 49 6.62 5.22 7.69
CA PHE A 49 5.50 4.63 8.41
C PHE A 49 5.86 3.30 9.13
N ASN A 50 6.99 3.17 9.84
CA ASN A 50 7.44 1.88 10.43
C ASN A 50 7.22 0.65 9.51
N HIS A 51 7.37 0.85 8.19
CA HIS A 51 7.14 -0.15 7.14
C HIS A 51 5.70 -0.66 6.96
N VAL A 52 4.68 0.07 7.43
CA VAL A 52 3.26 -0.32 7.29
C VAL A 52 2.56 0.60 6.28
N VAL A 53 2.23 0.06 5.09
CA VAL A 53 1.37 0.73 4.11
C VAL A 53 -0.09 0.65 4.57
N PRO A 54 -0.79 1.76 4.85
CA PRO A 54 -2.18 1.72 5.31
C PRO A 54 -3.11 1.20 4.22
N LEU A 55 -4.04 0.31 4.60
CA LEU A 55 -5.05 -0.21 3.69
C LEU A 55 -6.41 0.51 3.81
N SER A 56 -6.61 1.29 4.87
CA SER A 56 -7.79 2.13 5.09
C SER A 56 -7.42 3.51 5.65
N VAL A 57 -8.39 4.43 5.66
CA VAL A 57 -8.22 5.77 6.23
C VAL A 57 -8.03 5.70 7.75
N GLU A 58 -8.78 4.83 8.42
CA GLU A 58 -8.73 4.62 9.87
C GLU A 58 -7.34 4.14 10.28
N GLU A 59 -6.80 3.15 9.57
CA GLU A 59 -5.44 2.65 9.82
C GLU A 59 -4.41 3.77 9.62
N PHE A 60 -4.56 4.58 8.57
CA PHE A 60 -3.66 5.71 8.34
C PHE A 60 -3.70 6.74 9.49
N VAL A 61 -4.90 7.09 9.96
CA VAL A 61 -5.08 8.00 11.10
C VAL A 61 -4.45 7.42 12.37
N GLU A 62 -4.59 6.12 12.62
CA GLU A 62 -3.95 5.46 13.76
C GLU A 62 -2.41 5.52 13.67
N ILE A 63 -1.84 5.28 12.49
CA ILE A 63 -0.39 5.36 12.31
C ILE A 63 0.11 6.79 12.56
N LEU A 64 -0.59 7.80 12.03
CA LEU A 64 -0.23 9.21 12.27
C LEU A 64 -0.35 9.61 13.75
N ARG A 65 -1.37 9.11 14.46
CA ARG A 65 -1.53 9.35 15.90
C ARG A 65 -0.37 8.75 16.70
N ARG A 66 0.07 7.54 16.37
CA ARG A 66 1.20 6.88 17.04
C ARG A 66 2.52 7.57 16.79
N TRP A 67 2.70 8.19 15.62
CA TRP A 67 3.92 8.91 15.29
C TRP A 67 4.09 10.23 16.06
N ARG A 68 2.99 10.89 16.44
CA ARG A 68 3.03 12.17 17.15
C ARG A 68 3.36 12.04 18.65
N ASN A 69 3.30 10.83 19.21
CA ASN A 69 3.63 10.53 20.60
C ASN A 69 5.04 9.95 20.69
#